data_AF-A0A136LMH7-F1
#
_entry.id   AF-A0A136LMH7-F1
#
_cell.length_a   1.000
_cell.length_b   1.000
_cell.length_c   1.000
_cell.angle_alpha   90.00
_cell.angle_beta   90.00
_cell.angle_gamma   90.00
#
_symmetry.space_group_name_H-M   'P 1'
#
loop_
_entity.id
_entity.type
_entity.pdbx_description
1 polymer ?
#
loop_
_entity_poly.entity_id
_entity_poly.type
_entity_poly.pdbx_seq_one_letter_code
_entity_poly.pdbx_strand_id
1 'polypeptide(L)' 'MVELKAVIQLEDVHLAQAINYLEAYNMQIGLLINFGSPSLQFKRVMKPKRK' A
#
# COMPACT_ATOMS: atom_id res chain seq x y z
N MET A 1 -4.97 7.95 -1.64
CA MET A 1 -5.46 6.90 -0.73
C MET A 1 -4.42 6.64 0.35
N VAL A 2 -4.83 6.35 1.59
CA VAL A 2 -3.94 5.84 2.64
C VAL A 2 -4.44 4.48 3.08
N GLU A 3 -3.57 3.47 3.04
CA GLU A 3 -3.83 2.10 3.48
C GLU A 3 -3.04 1.84 4.78
N LEU A 4 -3.72 1.41 5.83
CA LEU A 4 -3.12 1.20 7.15
C LEU A 4 -3.10 -0.29 7.50
N LYS A 5 -1.97 -0.74 8.07
CA LYS A 5 -1.79 -2.09 8.59
C LYS A 5 -1.25 -2.04 10.02
N ALA A 6 -1.53 -3.10 10.76
CA ALA A 6 -0.97 -3.35 12.09
C ALA A 6 -0.51 -4.82 12.15
N VAL A 7 0.44 -5.18 11.28
CA VAL A 7 0.94 -6.54 11.12
C VAL A 7 2.42 -6.62 11.49
N ILE A 8 2.86 -7.77 12.01
CA ILE A 8 4.25 -8.00 12.42
C ILE A 8 5.20 -7.81 11.23
N GLN A 9 4.78 -8.24 10.04
CA GLN A 9 5.55 -8.13 8.81
C GLN A 9 4.67 -7.73 7.63
N LEU A 10 5.17 -6.78 6.83
CA LEU A 10 4.57 -6.39 5.56
C LEU A 10 4.96 -7.40 4.47
N GLU A 11 3.96 -8.13 3.97
CA GLU A 11 4.10 -9.03 2.81
C GLU A 11 3.66 -8.37 1.49
N ASP A 12 4.07 -8.96 0.36
CA ASP A 12 3.78 -8.44 -0.99
C ASP A 12 2.28 -8.36 -1.31
N VAL A 13 1.46 -9.23 -0.69
CA VAL A 13 0.00 -9.17 -0.82
C VAL A 13 -0.57 -7.83 -0.39
N HIS A 14 0.01 -7.17 0.63
CA HIS A 14 -0.45 -5.86 1.09
C HIS A 14 -0.13 -4.75 0.08
N LEU A 15 0.99 -4.87 -0.62
CA LEU A 15 1.34 -3.95 -1.69
C LEU A 15 0.41 -4.14 -2.90
N ALA A 16 0.15 -5.39 -3.28
CA ALA A 16 -0.80 -5.72 -4.34
C ALA A 16 -2.22 -5.18 -4.03
N GLN A 17 -2.70 -5.33 -2.79
CA GLN A 17 -3.97 -4.74 -2.34
C GLN A 17 -3.99 -3.22 -2.52
N ALA A 18 -2.95 -2.51 -2.05
CA ALA A 18 -2.88 -1.06 -2.17
C ALA A 18 -2.87 -0.61 -3.65
N ILE A 19 -2.17 -1.33 -4.54
CA ILE A 19 -2.17 -1.05 -5.99
C ILE A 19 -3.56 -1.27 -6.58
N ASN A 20 -4.24 -2.35 -6.23
CA ASN A 20 -5.57 -2.65 -6.73
C ASN A 20 -6.59 -1.59 -6.31
N TYR A 21 -6.48 -1.07 -5.08
CA TYR A 21 -7.34 0.03 -4.64
C TYR A 21 -7.04 1.33 -5.40
N LEU A 22 -5.78 1.64 -5.70
CA LEU A 22 -5.48 2.78 -6.59
C LEU A 22 -6.14 2.64 -7.95
N GLU A 23 -6.18 1.42 -8.51
CA GLU A 23 -6.89 1.16 -9.77
C GLU A 23 -8.40 1.35 -9.62
N ALA A 24 -9.02 0.70 -8.61
CA ALA A 24 -10.45 0.71 -8.38
C ALA A 24 -11.01 2.12 -8.11
N TYR A 25 -10.25 2.94 -7.39
CA TYR A 25 -10.62 4.32 -7.07
C TYR A 25 -10.07 5.35 -8.07
N ASN A 26 -9.48 4.91 -9.18
CA ASN A 26 -8.86 5.75 -10.21
C ASN A 26 -7.89 6.81 -9.65
N MET A 27 -7.11 6.43 -8.62
CA MET A 27 -6.10 7.28 -7.98
C MET A 27 -4.71 6.95 -8.51
N GLN A 28 -3.84 7.96 -8.63
CA GLN A 28 -2.47 7.76 -9.12
C GLN A 28 -1.48 7.37 -8.02
N ILE A 29 -1.69 7.86 -6.79
CA ILE A 29 -0.74 7.74 -5.68
C ILE A 29 -1.46 7.30 -4.42
N GLY A 30 -0.81 6.41 -3.68
CA GLY A 30 -1.20 5.97 -2.34
C GLY A 30 -0.03 5.88 -1.38
N LEU A 31 -0.35 5.77 -0.10
CA LEU A 31 0.60 5.52 0.96
C LEU A 31 0.16 4.29 1.75
N LEU A 32 1.04 3.30 1.85
CA LEU A 32 0.85 2.12 2.68
C LEU A 32 1.69 2.30 3.95
N ILE A 33 1.07 2.25 5.13
CA ILE A 33 1.74 2.41 6.42
C ILE A 33 1.44 1.19 7.30
N ASN A 34 2.46 0.61 7.91
CA ASN A 34 2.34 -0.47 8.88
C ASN A 34 2.86 -0.04 10.26
N PHE A 35 1.99 -0.15 11.26
CA PHE A 35 2.24 0.15 12.67
C PHE A 35 2.48 -1.09 13.54
N GLY A 36 2.37 -2.30 12.97
CA GLY A 36 2.49 -3.55 13.74
C GLY A 36 3.90 -4.11 13.85
N SER A 37 4.87 -3.50 13.17
CA SER A 37 6.29 -3.86 13.23
C SER A 37 7.02 -3.07 14.33
N PRO A 38 8.22 -3.52 14.77
CA PRO A 38 9.02 -2.83 15.80
C PRO A 38 9.35 -1.36 15.49
N SER A 39 9.32 -0.98 14.22
CA SER A 39 9.46 0.39 13.74
C SER A 39 8.41 0.69 12.67
N LEU A 40 8.14 1.98 12.44
CA LEU A 40 7.19 2.40 11.42
C LEU A 40 7.69 1.99 10.03
N GLN A 41 6.89 1.18 9.33
CA GLN A 41 7.15 0.84 7.94
C GLN A 41 6.18 1.60 7.04
N PHE A 42 6.67 2.20 5.97
CA PHE A 42 5.81 2.85 5.00
C PHE A 42 6.35 2.69 3.57
N LYS A 43 5.44 2.63 2.60
CA LYS A 43 5.74 2.58 1.16
C LYS A 43 4.84 3.54 0.40
N ARG A 44 5.45 4.34 -0.48
CA ARG A 44 4.70 5.07 -1.51
C ARG A 44 4.27 4.08 -2.60
N VAL A 45 2.98 4.04 -2.89
CA VAL A 45 2.39 3.15 -3.89
C VAL A 45 1.95 3.98 -5.08
N MET A 46 2.22 3.50 -6.28
CA MET A 46 1.84 4.17 -7.53
C MET A 46 1.00 3.25 -8.38
N LYS A 47 -0.01 3.83 -9.04
CA LYS A 47 -0.80 3.12 -10.05
C LYS A 47 0.13 2.67 -11.19
N PRO A 48 0.14 1.37 -11.56
CA PRO A 48 0.96 0.90 -12.68
C PRO A 48 0.45 1.52 -13.98
N LYS A 49 1.39 1.90 -14.86
CA LYS A 49 1.03 2.33 -16.21
C LYS A 49 0.51 1.12 -16.98
N ARG A 50 -0.73 1.19 -17.46
CA ARG A 50 -1.23 0.22 -18.45
C ARG A 50 -0.36 0.35 -19.71
N LYS A 51 0.15 -0.79 -20.18
CA LYS A 51 0.76 -0.89 -21.52
C LYS A 51 -0.33 -0.83 -22.57
#